data_AF-A0A7J6N323-F1
#
_entry.id   AF-A0A7J6N323-F1
#
_cell.length_a   1.000
_cell.length_b   1.000
_cell.length_c   1.000
_cell.angle_alpha   90.00
_cell.angle_beta   90.00
_cell.angle_gamma   90.00
#
_symmetry.space_group_name_H-M   'P 1'
#
loop_
_entity.id
_entity.type
_entity.pdbx_description
1 polymer ?
#
loop_
_entity_poly.entity_id
_entity_poly.type
_entity_poly.pdbx_seq_one_letter_code
_entity_poly.pdbx_strand_id
1 'polypeptide(L)'
;MTSARNLKTSQHQMKLVATKLMTALRKCHYVPHDEKFYERLFTEGKPEDLLQLYHFLFLKMSPSITLRVHEKYEEFGAYASDLQFMQVVYKFVRDFLHIKPSLNLQQFFSPGFLLKKVDMAADVADGLRKLDTALSGQSQHTAVRLSKKTPHNSSHGAISNSKVTTIKTLLSNDRTTNSACSGALGDDIPLTEAVNRIAESVDSIDKKIDSLAHHVEVRLFQLETRFSLLEDSIKTGQMDNSKTDPGSSGKHEHAASATS
;
A
#
# COMPACT_ATOMS: atom_id res chain seq x y z
N MET A 1 -34.32 -27.92 -18.03
CA MET A 1 -34.56 -27.20 -16.75
C MET A 1 -33.30 -26.92 -15.91
N THR A 2 -32.13 -27.48 -16.25
CA THR A 2 -30.87 -27.30 -15.50
C THR A 2 -30.21 -25.93 -15.72
N SER A 3 -30.32 -25.36 -16.93
CA SER A 3 -29.69 -24.07 -17.30
C SER A 3 -30.22 -22.87 -16.48
N ALA A 4 -31.52 -22.78 -16.27
CA ALA A 4 -32.13 -21.69 -15.49
C ALA A 4 -31.78 -21.73 -13.99
N ARG A 5 -31.50 -22.91 -13.42
CA ARG A 5 -31.08 -23.03 -12.02
C ARG A 5 -29.64 -22.57 -11.83
N ASN A 6 -28.74 -22.96 -12.74
CA ASN A 6 -27.33 -22.53 -12.71
C ASN A 6 -27.17 -21.01 -12.87
N LEU A 7 -27.97 -20.39 -13.74
CA LEU A 7 -27.95 -18.93 -13.92
C LEU A 7 -28.40 -18.19 -12.65
N LYS A 8 -29.48 -18.65 -12.00
CA LYS A 8 -29.96 -18.05 -10.74
C LYS A 8 -28.92 -18.16 -9.62
N THR A 9 -28.25 -19.32 -9.51
CA THR A 9 -27.17 -19.51 -8.54
C THR A 9 -25.99 -18.59 -8.82
N SER A 10 -25.55 -18.47 -10.07
CA SER A 10 -24.46 -17.57 -10.46
C SER A 10 -24.77 -16.10 -10.19
N GLN A 11 -26.01 -15.66 -10.47
CA GLN A 11 -26.47 -14.30 -10.19
C GLN A 11 -26.51 -14.01 -8.69
N HIS A 12 -26.99 -14.97 -7.89
CA HIS A 12 -27.00 -14.83 -6.44
C HIS A 12 -25.57 -14.75 -5.86
N GLN A 13 -24.65 -15.60 -6.34
CA GLN A 13 -23.24 -15.57 -5.94
C GLN A 13 -22.58 -14.23 -6.29
N MET A 14 -22.83 -13.69 -7.50
CA MET A 14 -22.30 -12.39 -7.88
C MET A 14 -22.79 -11.29 -6.96
N LYS A 15 -24.10 -11.26 -6.64
CA LYS A 15 -24.67 -10.29 -5.70
C LYS A 15 -24.00 -10.38 -4.32
N LEU A 16 -23.83 -11.58 -3.79
CA LEU A 16 -23.20 -11.80 -2.49
C LEU A 16 -21.77 -11.25 -2.46
N VAL A 17 -20.97 -11.61 -3.48
CA VAL A 17 -19.58 -11.17 -3.60
C VAL A 17 -19.48 -9.66 -3.82
N ALA A 18 -20.37 -9.07 -4.63
CA ALA A 18 -20.43 -7.62 -4.83
C ALA A 18 -20.75 -6.88 -3.51
N THR A 19 -21.74 -7.35 -2.74
CA THR A 19 -22.07 -6.78 -1.42
C THR A 19 -20.90 -6.89 -0.44
N LYS A 20 -20.20 -8.02 -0.44
CA LYS A 20 -18.99 -8.24 0.36
C LYS A 20 -17.91 -7.22 -0.01
N LEU A 21 -17.60 -7.07 -1.30
CA LEU A 21 -16.62 -6.09 -1.77
C LEU A 21 -17.01 -4.66 -1.38
N MET A 22 -18.24 -4.23 -1.70
CA MET A 22 -18.71 -2.87 -1.40
C MET A 22 -18.61 -2.54 0.10
N THR A 23 -18.94 -3.51 0.95
CA THR A 23 -18.83 -3.35 2.40
C THR A 23 -17.36 -3.21 2.83
N ALA A 24 -16.46 -4.03 2.29
CA ALA A 24 -15.03 -3.94 2.58
C ALA A 24 -14.45 -2.58 2.11
N LEU A 25 -14.76 -2.16 0.89
CA LEU A 25 -14.30 -0.89 0.32
C LEU A 25 -14.78 0.33 1.11
N ARG A 26 -16.01 0.30 1.64
CA ARG A 26 -16.51 1.36 2.53
C ARG A 26 -15.68 1.48 3.80
N LYS A 27 -15.25 0.35 4.40
CA LYS A 27 -14.35 0.36 5.55
C LYS A 27 -12.96 0.89 5.19
N CYS A 28 -12.54 0.73 3.94
CA CYS A 28 -11.27 1.27 3.43
C CYS A 28 -11.40 2.73 2.96
N HIS A 29 -12.57 3.37 3.12
CA HIS A 29 -12.85 4.73 2.63
C HIS A 29 -12.54 4.92 1.14
N TYR A 30 -12.76 3.87 0.34
CA TYR A 30 -12.58 3.96 -1.10
C TYR A 30 -13.69 4.80 -1.73
N VAL A 31 -13.29 5.79 -2.51
CA VAL A 31 -14.18 6.61 -3.35
C VAL A 31 -13.82 6.34 -4.81
N PRO A 32 -14.71 5.72 -5.59
CA PRO A 32 -14.47 5.53 -7.02
C PRO A 32 -14.34 6.88 -7.74
N HIS A 33 -13.47 6.93 -8.75
CA HIS A 33 -13.30 8.14 -9.57
C HIS A 33 -14.46 8.37 -10.56
N ASP A 34 -15.24 7.34 -10.84
CA ASP A 34 -16.32 7.35 -11.83
C ASP A 34 -17.56 6.65 -11.26
N GLU A 35 -18.73 7.27 -11.43
CA GLU A 35 -20.02 6.74 -10.98
C GLU A 35 -20.32 5.35 -11.56
N LYS A 36 -19.85 5.08 -12.79
CA LYS A 36 -20.06 3.79 -13.47
C LYS A 36 -19.02 2.74 -13.13
N PHE A 37 -18.09 3.02 -12.22
CA PHE A 37 -17.04 2.08 -11.83
C PHE A 37 -17.59 0.73 -11.38
N TYR A 38 -18.55 0.72 -10.45
CA TYR A 38 -19.12 -0.53 -9.94
C TYR A 38 -19.90 -1.30 -11.00
N GLU A 39 -20.63 -0.59 -11.87
CA GLU A 39 -21.38 -1.21 -12.96
C GLU A 39 -20.42 -1.94 -13.93
N ARG A 40 -19.35 -1.27 -14.36
CA ARG A 40 -18.32 -1.88 -15.21
C ARG A 40 -17.61 -3.03 -14.51
N LEU A 41 -17.21 -2.83 -13.25
CA LEU A 41 -16.50 -3.85 -12.48
C LEU A 41 -17.31 -5.15 -12.37
N PHE A 42 -18.62 -5.05 -12.07
CA PHE A 42 -19.48 -6.23 -11.88
C PHE A 42 -20.06 -6.80 -13.18
N THR A 43 -19.89 -6.11 -14.30
CA THR A 43 -20.36 -6.59 -15.62
C THR A 43 -19.21 -7.16 -16.44
N GLU A 44 -18.07 -6.47 -16.48
CA GLU A 44 -16.95 -6.79 -17.37
C GLU A 44 -15.76 -7.41 -16.63
N GLY A 45 -15.49 -6.99 -15.39
CA GLY A 45 -14.39 -7.56 -14.59
C GLY A 45 -13.01 -7.35 -15.20
N LYS A 46 -12.86 -6.21 -15.89
CA LYS A 46 -11.64 -5.80 -16.55
C LYS A 46 -10.48 -5.71 -15.55
N PRO A 47 -9.29 -6.25 -15.87
CA PRO A 47 -8.11 -6.14 -15.01
C PRO A 47 -7.79 -4.69 -14.64
N GLU A 48 -8.02 -3.75 -15.54
CA GLU A 48 -7.69 -2.32 -15.39
C GLU A 48 -8.48 -1.67 -14.24
N ASP A 49 -9.79 -1.93 -14.15
CA ASP A 49 -10.64 -1.41 -13.05
C ASP A 49 -10.19 -2.00 -11.69
N LEU A 50 -9.84 -3.29 -11.68
CA LEU A 50 -9.34 -3.96 -10.49
C LEU A 50 -7.94 -3.47 -10.09
N LEU A 51 -7.06 -3.24 -11.06
CA LEU A 51 -5.72 -2.70 -10.82
C LEU A 51 -5.81 -1.34 -10.14
N GLN A 52 -6.66 -0.45 -10.65
CA GLN A 52 -6.87 0.86 -10.05
C GLN A 52 -7.32 0.75 -8.58
N LEU A 53 -8.19 -0.24 -8.29
CA LEU A 53 -8.58 -0.55 -6.92
C LEU A 53 -7.40 -1.08 -6.08
N TYR A 54 -6.61 -2.02 -6.59
CA TYR A 54 -5.44 -2.55 -5.88
C TYR A 54 -4.39 -1.47 -5.62
N HIS A 55 -4.15 -0.56 -6.57
CA HIS A 55 -3.29 0.59 -6.36
C HIS A 55 -3.79 1.46 -5.22
N PHE A 56 -5.10 1.76 -5.17
CA PHE A 56 -5.65 2.46 -4.02
C PHE A 56 -5.38 1.70 -2.71
N LEU A 57 -5.72 0.41 -2.67
CA LEU A 57 -5.64 -0.39 -1.45
C LEU A 57 -4.22 -0.47 -0.85
N PHE A 58 -3.20 -0.57 -1.71
CA PHE A 58 -1.82 -0.75 -1.26
C PHE A 58 -0.99 0.53 -1.20
N LEU A 59 -1.37 1.58 -1.94
CA LEU A 59 -0.60 2.82 -2.02
C LEU A 59 -1.26 4.00 -1.29
N LYS A 60 -2.59 4.04 -1.26
CA LYS A 60 -3.35 5.23 -0.81
C LYS A 60 -4.19 4.99 0.43
N MET A 61 -4.64 3.76 0.68
CA MET A 61 -5.58 3.45 1.77
C MET A 61 -5.03 3.78 3.16
N SER A 62 -3.78 3.40 3.44
CA SER A 62 -3.12 3.67 4.72
C SER A 62 -1.60 3.80 4.55
N PRO A 63 -0.96 4.84 5.09
CA PRO A 63 0.49 4.99 5.07
C PRO A 63 1.24 3.81 5.70
N SER A 64 0.70 3.21 6.76
CA SER A 64 1.33 2.09 7.46
C SER A 64 1.40 0.84 6.59
N ILE A 65 0.37 0.59 5.79
CA ILE A 65 0.37 -0.50 4.80
C ILE A 65 1.39 -0.21 3.72
N THR A 66 1.34 0.98 3.11
CA THR A 66 2.27 1.38 2.04
C THR A 66 3.73 1.23 2.49
N LEU A 67 4.06 1.75 3.69
CA LEU A 67 5.39 1.63 4.26
C LEU A 67 5.80 0.17 4.46
N ARG A 68 4.92 -0.66 5.04
CA ARG A 68 5.22 -2.08 5.27
C ARG A 68 5.49 -2.83 3.97
N VAL A 69 4.79 -2.48 2.89
CA VAL A 69 5.03 -3.09 1.58
C VAL A 69 6.41 -2.67 1.05
N HIS A 70 6.74 -1.37 1.12
CA HIS A 70 8.06 -0.86 0.72
C HIS A 70 9.22 -1.44 1.53
N GLU A 71 9.04 -1.63 2.84
CA GLU A 71 10.06 -2.24 3.72
C GLU A 71 10.36 -3.69 3.33
N LYS A 72 9.35 -4.43 2.87
CA LYS A 72 9.51 -5.86 2.55
C LYS A 72 9.88 -6.12 1.09
N TYR A 73 9.43 -5.25 0.19
CA TYR A 73 9.58 -5.41 -1.25
C TYR A 73 10.18 -4.12 -1.81
N GLU A 74 11.51 -4.09 -1.94
CA GLU A 74 12.26 -2.94 -2.47
C GLU A 74 11.76 -2.51 -3.86
N GLU A 75 11.27 -3.48 -4.64
CA GLU A 75 10.69 -3.29 -5.96
C GLU A 75 9.35 -2.53 -5.98
N PHE A 76 8.74 -2.23 -4.81
CA PHE A 76 7.39 -1.65 -4.72
C PHE A 76 7.23 -0.20 -5.18
N GLY A 77 8.32 0.56 -5.26
CA GLY A 77 8.30 1.95 -5.74
C GLY A 77 8.66 2.16 -7.22
N ALA A 78 9.12 1.10 -7.91
CA ALA A 78 9.77 1.23 -9.22
C ALA A 78 9.11 0.35 -10.31
N TYR A 79 7.85 -0.01 -10.14
CA TYR A 79 7.17 -0.87 -11.12
C TYR A 79 7.15 -0.26 -12.50
N ALA A 80 7.68 -1.01 -13.47
CA ALA A 80 7.59 -0.65 -14.87
C ALA A 80 6.30 -1.19 -15.52
N SER A 81 5.58 -2.09 -14.84
CA SER A 81 4.33 -2.67 -15.35
C SER A 81 3.38 -3.14 -14.25
N ASP A 82 2.08 -3.17 -14.57
CA ASP A 82 1.01 -3.68 -13.71
C ASP A 82 1.20 -5.15 -13.31
N LEU A 83 1.86 -5.94 -14.18
CA LEU A 83 2.18 -7.33 -13.90
C LEU A 83 3.14 -7.45 -12.70
N GLN A 84 4.19 -6.62 -12.66
CA GLN A 84 5.14 -6.62 -11.55
C GLN A 84 4.49 -6.12 -10.26
N PHE A 85 3.63 -5.10 -10.35
CA PHE A 85 2.84 -4.64 -9.22
C PHE A 85 2.00 -5.78 -8.62
N MET A 86 1.24 -6.48 -9.47
CA MET A 86 0.40 -7.59 -9.00
C MET A 86 1.22 -8.77 -8.48
N GLN A 87 2.43 -9.04 -8.99
CA GLN A 87 3.31 -10.06 -8.42
C GLN A 87 3.60 -9.80 -6.94
N VAL A 88 3.90 -8.54 -6.59
CA VAL A 88 4.16 -8.18 -5.20
C VAL A 88 2.90 -8.16 -4.36
N VAL A 89 1.78 -7.67 -4.89
CA VAL A 89 0.47 -7.81 -4.23
C VAL A 89 0.22 -9.27 -3.86
N TYR A 90 0.45 -10.21 -4.79
CA TYR A 90 0.28 -11.64 -4.55
C TYR A 90 1.26 -12.23 -3.51
N LYS A 91 2.50 -11.73 -3.44
CA LYS A 91 3.45 -12.10 -2.37
C LYS A 91 2.93 -11.56 -1.03
N PHE A 92 2.63 -10.27 -0.96
CA PHE A 92 2.16 -9.60 0.26
C PHE A 92 0.89 -10.25 0.83
N VAL A 93 -0.10 -10.53 -0.01
CA VAL A 93 -1.37 -11.16 0.41
C VAL A 93 -1.12 -12.53 1.06
N ARG A 94 -0.14 -13.30 0.57
CA ARG A 94 0.22 -14.59 1.18
C ARG A 94 1.03 -14.41 2.46
N ASP A 95 1.99 -13.50 2.45
CA ASP A 95 2.97 -13.36 3.54
C ASP A 95 2.37 -12.65 4.77
N PHE A 96 1.56 -11.60 4.56
CA PHE A 96 1.03 -10.76 5.64
C PHE A 96 -0.45 -10.94 5.91
N LEU A 97 -1.26 -11.21 4.88
CA LEU A 97 -2.69 -11.44 5.08
C LEU A 97 -3.00 -12.92 5.31
N HIS A 98 -2.05 -13.82 5.02
CA HIS A 98 -2.24 -15.27 5.06
C HIS A 98 -3.44 -15.76 4.24
N ILE A 99 -3.79 -15.00 3.20
CA ILE A 99 -4.87 -15.33 2.28
C ILE A 99 -4.25 -16.07 1.11
N LYS A 100 -4.85 -17.20 0.73
CA LYS A 100 -4.53 -17.89 -0.52
C LYS A 100 -5.37 -17.27 -1.65
N PRO A 101 -4.77 -16.58 -2.64
CA PRO A 101 -5.52 -15.99 -3.74
C PRO A 101 -6.35 -17.05 -4.48
N SER A 102 -7.61 -16.72 -4.78
CA SER A 102 -8.54 -17.62 -5.48
C SER A 102 -8.22 -17.80 -6.97
N LEU A 103 -7.35 -16.95 -7.50
CA LEU A 103 -6.87 -16.91 -8.87
C LEU A 103 -5.35 -16.83 -8.88
N ASN A 104 -4.71 -17.41 -9.88
CA ASN A 104 -3.30 -17.14 -10.15
C ASN A 104 -3.13 -15.80 -10.90
N LEU A 105 -1.88 -15.33 -10.99
CA LEU A 105 -1.55 -14.04 -11.62
C LEU A 105 -1.99 -13.97 -13.09
N GLN A 106 -1.80 -15.03 -13.87
CA GLN A 106 -2.20 -15.06 -15.29
C GLN A 106 -3.73 -15.00 -15.44
N GLN A 107 -4.47 -15.69 -14.57
CA GLN A 107 -5.93 -15.66 -14.54
C GLN A 107 -6.49 -14.30 -14.14
N PHE A 108 -5.74 -13.50 -13.38
CA PHE A 108 -6.12 -12.13 -13.06
C PHE A 108 -6.16 -11.26 -14.32
N PHE A 109 -5.15 -11.35 -15.19
CA PHE A 109 -5.08 -10.60 -16.45
C PHE A 109 -5.88 -11.24 -17.59
N SER A 110 -6.23 -12.51 -17.46
CA SER A 110 -7.03 -13.20 -18.48
C SER A 110 -8.48 -12.68 -18.51
N PRO A 111 -9.13 -12.67 -19.69
CA PRO A 111 -10.57 -12.44 -19.77
C PRO A 111 -11.34 -13.55 -19.01
N GLY A 112 -12.43 -13.18 -18.36
CA GLY A 112 -13.23 -14.09 -17.52
C GLY A 112 -12.85 -14.05 -16.04
N PHE A 113 -13.23 -15.09 -15.29
CA PHE A 113 -12.99 -15.21 -13.83
C PHE A 113 -13.54 -14.07 -12.96
N LEU A 114 -14.45 -13.24 -13.49
CA LEU A 114 -15.01 -12.06 -12.83
C LEU A 114 -15.38 -12.31 -11.36
N LEU A 115 -16.18 -13.36 -11.09
CA LEU A 115 -16.62 -13.67 -9.73
C LEU A 115 -15.44 -13.86 -8.77
N LYS A 116 -14.42 -14.63 -9.19
CA LYS A 116 -13.24 -14.90 -8.37
C LYS A 116 -12.36 -13.66 -8.21
N LYS A 117 -12.28 -12.80 -9.23
CA LYS A 117 -11.53 -11.54 -9.17
C LYS A 117 -12.13 -10.59 -8.14
N VAL A 118 -13.46 -10.42 -8.19
CA VAL A 118 -14.19 -9.57 -7.23
C VAL A 118 -14.11 -10.15 -5.82
N ASP A 119 -14.24 -11.47 -5.67
CA ASP A 119 -14.13 -12.12 -4.36
C ASP A 119 -12.72 -11.96 -3.76
N MET A 120 -11.68 -12.14 -4.58
CA MET A 120 -10.29 -11.88 -4.17
C MET A 120 -10.08 -10.42 -3.75
N ALA A 121 -10.61 -9.47 -4.49
CA ALA A 121 -10.53 -8.05 -4.14
C ALA A 121 -11.22 -7.77 -2.80
N ALA A 122 -12.36 -8.43 -2.52
CA ALA A 122 -13.08 -8.27 -1.26
C ALA A 122 -12.28 -8.81 -0.07
N ASP A 123 -11.69 -10.01 -0.23
CA ASP A 123 -10.86 -10.63 0.80
C ASP A 123 -9.61 -9.80 1.10
N VAL A 124 -8.95 -9.28 0.05
CA VAL A 124 -7.77 -8.44 0.21
C VAL A 124 -8.13 -7.13 0.89
N ALA A 125 -9.21 -6.45 0.50
CA ALA A 125 -9.61 -5.20 1.12
C ALA A 125 -9.93 -5.37 2.63
N ASP A 126 -10.70 -6.40 3.00
CA ASP A 126 -11.02 -6.67 4.40
C ASP A 126 -9.77 -7.11 5.20
N GLY A 127 -8.89 -7.90 4.59
CA GLY A 127 -7.60 -8.30 5.17
C GLY A 127 -6.68 -7.11 5.44
N LEU A 128 -6.54 -6.20 4.47
CA LEU A 128 -5.75 -4.98 4.62
C LEU A 128 -6.30 -4.07 5.71
N ARG A 129 -7.63 -3.92 5.82
CA ARG A 129 -8.22 -3.12 6.89
C ARG A 129 -7.94 -3.71 8.28
N LYS A 130 -7.99 -5.04 8.40
CA LYS A 130 -7.64 -5.75 9.65
C LYS A 130 -6.17 -5.58 9.99
N LEU A 131 -5.29 -5.73 9.00
CA LEU A 131 -3.85 -5.52 9.17
C LEU A 131 -3.54 -4.08 9.59
N ASP A 132 -4.14 -3.10 8.92
CA ASP A 132 -3.96 -1.67 9.23
C ASP A 132 -4.39 -1.34 10.68
N THR A 133 -5.51 -1.90 11.11
CA THR A 133 -6.00 -1.76 12.49
C THR A 133 -5.03 -2.40 13.50
N ALA A 134 -4.44 -3.55 13.16
CA ALA A 134 -3.46 -4.22 14.01
C ALA A 134 -2.13 -3.46 14.11
N LEU A 135 -1.67 -2.86 13.00
CA LEU A 135 -0.47 -2.03 12.97
C LEU A 135 -0.68 -0.73 13.76
N SER A 136 -1.85 -0.10 13.60
CA SER A 136 -2.22 1.10 14.36
C SER A 136 -2.41 0.82 15.86
N GLY A 137 -2.94 -0.36 16.21
CA GLY A 137 -3.12 -0.79 17.60
C GLY A 137 -1.83 -1.18 18.31
N GLN A 138 -0.82 -1.70 17.59
CA GLN A 138 0.50 -2.00 18.17
C GLN A 138 1.24 -0.76 18.66
N SER A 139 0.98 0.41 18.07
CA SER A 139 1.54 1.68 18.55
C SER A 139 0.96 2.13 19.91
N GLN A 140 -0.17 1.58 20.35
CA GLN A 140 -0.86 2.00 21.58
C GLN A 140 -0.68 1.02 22.75
N HIS A 141 -0.28 -0.23 22.49
CA HIS A 141 -0.08 -1.24 23.54
C HIS A 141 1.25 -1.11 24.29
N THR A 142 2.20 -0.32 23.79
CA THR A 142 3.42 0.04 24.54
C THR A 142 3.24 1.25 25.48
N ALA A 143 2.12 1.98 25.38
CA ALA A 143 1.91 3.23 26.13
C ALA A 143 0.96 3.11 27.35
N VAL A 144 0.21 2.02 27.52
CA VAL A 144 -0.75 1.92 28.65
C VAL A 144 -0.82 0.50 29.23
N ARG A 145 0.12 0.16 30.12
CA ARG A 145 -0.12 -0.77 31.26
C ARG A 145 0.80 -0.46 32.44
N LEU A 146 0.75 0.78 32.92
CA LEU A 146 1.21 1.16 34.26
C LEU A 146 0.13 2.04 34.90
N SER A 147 -0.94 1.41 35.40
CA SER A 147 -1.75 2.00 36.48
C SER A 147 -2.56 0.94 37.20
N LYS A 148 -2.30 0.89 38.51
CA LYS A 148 -3.12 0.35 39.62
C LYS A 148 -3.16 -1.16 39.87
N LYS A 149 -2.15 -1.61 40.62
CA LYS A 149 -2.30 -2.63 41.69
C LYS A 149 -3.00 -1.99 42.90
N THR A 150 -4.05 -2.62 43.39
CA THR A 150 -4.33 -2.74 44.84
C THR A 150 -4.72 -4.20 45.13
N PRO A 151 -4.28 -4.78 46.26
CA PRO A 151 -4.37 -6.20 46.52
C PRO A 151 -5.70 -6.56 47.20
N HIS A 152 -6.29 -7.69 46.84
CA HIS A 152 -7.13 -8.43 47.78
C HIS A 152 -6.84 -9.92 47.69
N ASN A 153 -6.59 -10.44 48.89
CA ASN A 153 -6.24 -11.79 49.27
C ASN A 153 -7.42 -12.76 49.02
N SER A 154 -7.19 -13.90 48.35
CA SER A 154 -7.73 -15.20 48.80
C SER A 154 -7.14 -16.37 48.02
N SER A 155 -7.07 -17.48 48.75
CA SER A 155 -6.35 -18.74 48.61
C SER A 155 -6.96 -19.80 47.66
N HIS A 156 -6.17 -20.87 47.47
CA HIS A 156 -6.39 -22.16 46.78
C HIS A 156 -5.90 -22.20 45.31
N GLY A 157 -5.00 -23.09 44.87
CA GLY A 157 -4.28 -24.23 45.45
C GLY A 157 -3.65 -25.07 44.32
N ALA A 158 -2.56 -25.78 44.62
CA ALA A 158 -1.92 -26.92 43.91
C ALA A 158 -1.42 -26.70 42.44
N ILE A 159 -0.10 -26.60 42.18
CA ILE A 159 0.90 -27.68 41.93
C ILE A 159 0.64 -28.49 40.64
N SER A 160 1.52 -28.36 39.63
CA SER A 160 2.28 -29.48 39.00
C SER A 160 3.30 -28.98 37.96
N ASN A 161 4.35 -29.77 37.77
CA ASN A 161 5.72 -29.44 37.36
C ASN A 161 6.03 -29.55 35.85
N SER A 162 6.96 -28.68 35.42
CA SER A 162 8.16 -28.88 34.58
C SER A 162 8.18 -29.84 33.36
N LYS A 163 8.62 -29.35 32.18
CA LYS A 163 10.00 -29.46 31.62
C LYS A 163 10.07 -28.92 30.17
N VAL A 164 10.84 -27.85 29.90
CA VAL A 164 12.21 -27.79 29.31
C VAL A 164 12.21 -28.04 27.78
N THR A 165 12.65 -27.09 26.93
CA THR A 165 14.03 -26.99 26.37
C THR A 165 14.12 -25.68 25.54
N THR A 166 14.90 -24.68 25.94
CA THR A 166 16.26 -24.33 25.46
C THR A 166 16.38 -24.04 23.95
N ILE A 167 16.47 -22.76 23.57
CA ILE A 167 17.50 -22.27 22.65
C ILE A 167 18.05 -20.96 23.21
N LYS A 168 19.36 -20.93 23.37
CA LYS A 168 20.17 -19.89 23.99
C LYS A 168 21.00 -19.23 22.89
N THR A 169 21.13 -17.91 22.97
CA THR A 169 22.27 -17.10 22.49
C THR A 169 22.45 -16.93 20.98
N LEU A 170 22.50 -15.67 20.52
CA LEU A 170 23.73 -14.98 20.12
C LEU A 170 23.38 -13.59 19.57
N LEU A 171 23.83 -12.55 20.28
CA LEU A 171 24.51 -11.35 19.75
C LEU A 171 24.67 -10.35 20.90
N SER A 172 25.70 -10.64 21.70
CA SER A 172 26.40 -9.64 22.50
C SER A 172 27.19 -8.75 21.55
N ASN A 173 27.15 -7.44 21.77
CA ASN A 173 28.29 -6.57 21.51
C ASN A 173 28.49 -5.70 22.75
N ASP A 174 29.44 -6.14 23.56
CA ASP A 174 30.02 -5.40 24.67
C ASP A 174 30.86 -4.22 24.14
N ARG A 175 30.61 -3.04 24.71
CA ARG A 175 31.66 -2.08 25.05
C ARG A 175 31.21 -1.35 26.32
N THR A 176 31.66 -1.84 27.47
CA THR A 176 31.84 -0.97 28.65
C THR A 176 33.22 -1.23 29.25
N THR A 177 34.02 -0.18 29.22
CA THR A 177 35.20 0.00 30.04
C THR A 177 34.77 0.25 31.49
N ASN A 178 35.41 -0.47 32.41
CA ASN A 178 35.80 -0.08 33.77
C ASN A 178 34.80 0.73 34.62
N SER A 179 34.44 0.19 35.77
CA SER A 179 34.97 0.63 37.08
C SER A 179 34.05 0.17 38.20
N ALA A 180 34.65 -0.38 39.25
CA ALA A 180 34.00 -0.74 40.50
C ALA A 180 33.23 0.43 41.12
N CYS A 181 32.20 0.14 41.92
CA CYS A 181 31.96 0.74 43.24
C CYS A 181 30.79 0.08 43.98
N SER A 182 30.99 -0.07 45.28
CA SER A 182 30.11 -0.63 46.30
C SER A 182 28.80 0.14 46.47
N GLY A 183 27.84 -0.50 47.15
CA GLY A 183 26.48 0.00 47.33
C GLY A 183 26.30 1.25 48.19
N ALA A 184 25.17 1.92 47.96
CA ALA A 184 24.38 2.80 48.82
C ALA A 184 23.06 3.00 48.07
N LEU A 185 21.90 2.75 48.68
CA LEU A 185 20.95 3.78 49.17
C LEU A 185 20.66 4.90 48.16
N GLY A 186 19.37 5.13 47.94
CA GLY A 186 18.81 5.77 46.75
C GLY A 186 19.27 7.19 46.45
N ASP A 187 19.22 7.50 45.16
CA ASP A 187 19.15 8.86 44.65
C ASP A 187 18.21 8.83 43.44
N ASP A 188 17.14 9.60 43.55
CA ASP A 188 16.26 9.96 42.44
C ASP A 188 17.12 10.54 41.31
N ILE A 189 17.05 9.97 40.10
CA ILE A 189 17.62 10.61 38.90
C ILE A 189 16.96 12.00 38.86
N PRO A 190 17.72 13.11 39.00
CA PRO A 190 17.12 14.41 39.17
C PRO A 190 16.31 14.71 37.91
N LEU A 191 15.02 14.94 38.10
CA LEU A 191 14.03 15.23 37.03
C LEU A 191 14.58 16.24 36.00
N THR A 192 15.43 17.16 36.46
CA THR A 192 16.17 18.15 35.68
C THR A 192 17.02 17.56 34.53
N GLU A 193 17.73 16.45 34.73
CA GLU A 193 18.58 15.89 33.67
C GLU A 193 17.74 15.19 32.58
N ALA A 194 16.65 14.54 32.97
CA ALA A 194 15.70 13.95 32.02
C ALA A 194 15.01 15.04 31.17
N VAL A 195 14.62 16.17 31.79
CA VAL A 195 14.03 17.31 31.09
C VAL A 195 15.02 17.93 30.10
N ASN A 196 16.30 18.08 30.47
CA ASN A 196 17.31 18.63 29.57
C ASN A 196 17.55 17.73 28.34
N ARG A 197 17.59 16.40 28.52
CA ARG A 197 17.71 15.45 27.38
C ARG A 197 16.51 15.51 26.44
N ILE A 198 15.30 15.72 26.97
CA ILE A 198 14.10 15.90 26.16
C ILE A 198 14.19 17.22 25.40
N ALA A 199 14.60 18.32 26.05
CA ALA A 199 14.75 19.62 25.40
C ALA A 199 15.76 19.57 24.24
N GLU A 200 16.93 18.94 24.44
CA GLU A 200 17.93 18.74 23.38
C GLU A 200 17.39 17.88 22.22
N SER A 201 16.58 16.86 22.53
CA SER A 201 15.95 16.04 21.50
C SER A 201 14.89 16.80 20.71
N VAL A 202 14.13 17.70 21.34
CA VAL A 202 13.15 18.55 20.68
C VAL A 202 13.85 19.54 19.76
N ASP A 203 14.90 20.22 20.23
CA ASP A 203 15.72 21.13 19.41
C ASP A 203 16.35 20.42 18.21
N SER A 204 16.74 19.15 18.37
CA SER A 204 17.27 18.34 17.27
C SER A 204 16.20 17.99 16.23
N ILE A 205 14.96 17.73 16.68
CA ILE A 205 13.82 17.45 15.80
C ILE A 205 13.43 18.72 15.03
N ASP A 206 13.35 19.87 15.70
CA ASP A 206 13.00 21.15 15.06
C ASP A 206 13.99 21.50 13.95
N LYS A 207 15.30 21.35 14.21
CA LYS A 207 16.33 21.53 13.16
C LYS A 207 16.16 20.59 11.97
N LYS A 208 15.70 19.34 12.19
CA LYS A 208 15.43 18.40 11.10
C LYS A 208 14.17 18.77 10.33
N ILE A 209 13.14 19.29 11.01
CA ILE A 209 11.91 19.79 10.37
C ILE A 209 12.25 20.98 9.48
N ASP A 210 13.04 21.95 9.96
CA ASP A 210 13.46 23.11 9.19
C ASP A 210 14.29 22.70 7.96
N SER A 211 15.23 21.78 8.14
CA SER A 211 16.03 21.25 7.04
C SER A 211 15.17 20.53 5.99
N LEU A 212 14.14 19.80 6.42
CA LEU A 212 13.23 19.10 5.51
C LEU A 212 12.31 20.08 4.77
N ALA A 213 11.78 21.08 5.49
CA ALA A 213 10.96 22.14 4.91
C ALA A 213 11.72 22.88 3.81
N HIS A 214 12.97 23.27 4.09
CA HIS A 214 13.83 23.91 3.10
C HIS A 214 14.10 23.00 1.88
N HIS A 215 14.33 21.71 2.10
CA HIS A 215 14.54 20.77 1.00
C HIS A 215 13.30 20.66 0.09
N VAL A 216 12.10 20.63 0.68
CA VAL A 216 10.84 20.58 -0.06
C VAL A 216 10.63 21.87 -0.86
N GLU A 217 10.89 23.03 -0.28
CA GLU A 217 10.80 24.33 -0.98
C GLU A 217 11.72 24.39 -2.21
N VAL A 218 12.97 23.96 -2.06
CA VAL A 218 13.93 23.91 -3.18
C VAL A 218 13.44 22.98 -4.29
N ARG A 219 12.88 21.81 -3.94
CA ARG A 219 12.37 20.86 -4.93
C ARG A 219 11.11 21.37 -5.64
N LEU A 220 10.23 22.06 -4.93
CA LEU A 220 9.07 22.73 -5.52
C LEU A 220 9.49 23.81 -6.51
N PHE A 221 10.45 24.66 -6.13
CA PHE A 221 10.99 25.69 -7.01
C PHE A 221 11.62 25.11 -8.29
N GLN A 222 12.38 24.02 -8.17
CA GLN A 222 12.94 23.30 -9.33
C GLN A 222 11.85 22.75 -10.24
N LEU A 223 10.78 22.19 -9.68
CA LEU A 223 9.65 21.69 -10.47
C LEU A 223 8.92 22.81 -11.19
N GLU A 224 8.64 23.92 -10.52
CA GLU A 224 7.97 25.08 -11.11
C GLU A 224 8.78 25.68 -12.27
N THR A 225 10.10 25.78 -12.09
CA THR A 225 11.01 26.21 -13.18
C THR A 225 10.95 25.26 -14.38
N ARG A 226 10.93 23.93 -14.14
CA ARG A 226 10.85 22.94 -15.22
C ARG A 226 9.50 22.98 -15.94
N PHE A 227 8.40 23.21 -15.21
CA PHE A 227 7.08 23.38 -15.81
C PHE A 227 7.03 24.63 -16.69
N SER A 228 7.58 25.76 -16.23
CA SER A 228 7.66 26.98 -17.02
C SER A 228 8.41 26.77 -18.36
N LEU A 229 9.58 26.11 -18.32
CA LEU A 229 10.35 25.77 -19.53
C LEU A 229 9.58 24.83 -20.49
N LEU A 230 8.80 23.90 -19.95
CA LEU A 230 7.95 23.00 -20.75
C LEU A 230 6.81 23.77 -21.43
N GLU A 231 6.16 24.70 -20.73
CA GLU A 231 5.11 25.55 -21.31
C GLU A 231 5.65 26.40 -22.47
N ASP A 232 6.84 26.97 -22.32
CA ASP A 232 7.48 27.76 -23.37
C ASP A 232 7.86 26.90 -24.58
N SER A 233 8.34 25.67 -24.35
CA SER A 233 8.64 24.72 -25.42
C SER A 233 7.39 24.32 -26.21
N ILE A 234 6.26 24.09 -25.53
CA ILE A 234 4.98 23.76 -26.17
C ILE A 234 4.47 24.94 -27.00
N LYS A 235 4.54 26.18 -26.48
CA LYS A 235 4.14 27.39 -27.21
C LYS A 235 4.98 27.61 -28.47
N THR A 236 6.28 27.31 -28.40
CA THR A 236 7.20 27.47 -29.53
C THR A 236 6.98 26.39 -30.60
N GLY A 237 6.63 25.17 -30.21
CA GLY A 237 6.38 24.04 -31.13
C GLY A 237 5.10 24.14 -31.98
N GLN A 238 4.16 25.06 -31.67
CA GLN A 238 2.92 25.24 -32.43
C GLN A 238 3.01 26.25 -33.59
N MET A 239 4.13 26.95 -33.79
CA MET A 239 4.23 28.04 -34.77
C MET A 239 4.75 27.64 -36.17
N ASP A 240 5.13 26.37 -36.42
CA ASP A 240 5.86 26.00 -37.66
C ASP A 240 5.08 25.18 -38.71
N ASN A 241 3.77 24.95 -38.53
CA ASN A 241 2.99 24.10 -39.45
C ASN A 241 2.04 24.83 -40.41
N SER A 242 2.23 26.13 -40.66
CA SER A 242 1.36 26.88 -41.59
C SER A 242 2.13 27.66 -42.65
N LYS A 243 2.88 26.98 -43.54
CA LYS A 243 3.19 27.52 -44.87
C LYS A 243 3.70 26.47 -45.84
N THR A 244 2.86 26.03 -46.78
CA THR A 244 3.19 25.87 -48.22
C THR A 244 1.98 25.32 -49.01
N ASP A 245 1.34 26.24 -49.73
CA ASP A 245 0.57 26.04 -50.97
C ASP A 245 1.53 26.30 -52.17
N PRO A 246 1.21 26.13 -53.48
CA PRO A 246 -0.01 25.63 -54.15
C PRO A 246 0.27 24.60 -55.30
N GLY A 247 -0.79 24.18 -56.01
CA GLY A 247 -0.81 23.05 -56.94
C GLY A 247 -0.09 23.15 -58.30
N SER A 248 -0.14 22.03 -59.04
CA SER A 248 0.08 21.96 -60.48
C SER A 248 -0.58 20.73 -61.09
N SER A 249 -1.21 20.95 -62.25
CA SER A 249 -1.97 20.05 -63.10
C SER A 249 -1.17 18.89 -63.71
N GLY A 250 -1.85 17.78 -64.03
CA GLY A 250 -1.35 16.76 -64.93
C GLY A 250 -2.36 15.66 -65.23
N LYS A 251 -3.08 15.78 -66.35
CA LYS A 251 -4.03 14.81 -66.92
C LYS A 251 -3.31 13.62 -67.62
N HIS A 252 -4.11 12.59 -67.91
CA HIS A 252 -3.97 11.43 -68.83
C HIS A 252 -3.85 10.08 -68.10
N GLU A 253 -4.86 9.20 -68.00
CA GLU A 253 -5.83 8.61 -68.95
C GLU A 253 -5.25 7.44 -69.78
N HIS A 254 -5.93 6.27 -69.68
CA HIS A 254 -5.84 5.02 -70.46
C HIS A 254 -4.55 4.17 -70.36
N ALA A 255 -4.51 2.85 -70.53
CA ALA A 255 -5.45 1.71 -70.53
C ALA A 255 -4.60 0.44 -70.86
N ALA A 256 -5.14 -0.74 -70.58
CA ALA A 256 -4.79 -2.07 -71.14
C ALA A 256 -3.44 -2.70 -70.73
N SER A 257 -3.36 -3.92 -70.17
CA SER A 257 -3.81 -5.27 -70.57
C SER A 257 -2.69 -6.08 -71.25
N ALA A 258 -2.70 -7.39 -70.95
CA ALA A 258 -2.14 -8.51 -71.71
C ALA A 258 -0.67 -8.95 -71.49
N THR A 259 -0.54 -10.08 -70.79
CA THR A 259 0.10 -11.35 -71.23
C THR A 259 1.28 -11.30 -72.20
N SER A 260 2.45 -11.76 -71.74
CA SER A 260 3.02 -13.10 -72.02
C SER A 260 4.27 -13.30 -71.16
#